data_AF-A0A3A8JBZ6-F1
#
_entry.id   AF-A0A3A8JBZ6-F1
#
_cell.length_a   1.000
_cell.length_b   1.000
_cell.length_c   1.000
_cell.angle_alpha   90.00
_cell.angle_beta   90.00
_cell.angle_gamma   90.00
#
_symmetry.space_group_name_H-M   'P 1'
#
loop_
_entity.id
_entity.type
_entity.pdbx_description
1 polymer ?
#
loop_
_entity_poly.entity_id
_entity_poly.type
_entity_poly.pdbx_seq_one_letter_code
_entity_poly.pdbx_strand_id
1 'polypeptide(L)'
;MNSKNVDALRHLRLAGVVRLGLGGGRGPTDAYVFDPHRLALPSWACALGDAGPPALLVTLDRHLDIVVPERPADMPDRSAGLHALDEHARWKLDVRNYDHILAAMEANLVGDALIIARTRPRGSFAGDTYVDTRGRSHRIVTVTTVDRAAEAYLRPGPTDAVRDVLEAASAVLLDVDLDCFTSLSDADPTTVLPWPKSVIREFLLPPDSEPFWGAVLGKAVALTLAREPHHCGGLLASGELFRDVAEVLFRELLRVEPP
;
A
#
# COMPACT_ATOMS: atom_id res chain seq x y z
N MET A 1 15.85 27.72 10.18
CA MET A 1 15.00 26.85 9.33
C MET A 1 13.89 26.30 10.20
N ASN A 2 12.62 26.53 9.86
CA ASN A 2 11.47 25.97 10.60
C ASN A 2 11.51 24.43 10.59
N SER A 3 11.16 23.77 11.71
CA SER A 3 11.21 22.30 11.82
C SER A 3 10.39 21.58 10.73
N LYS A 4 9.27 22.18 10.30
CA LYS A 4 8.46 21.69 9.17
C LYS A 4 9.23 21.51 7.86
N ASN A 5 10.27 22.32 7.63
CA ASN A 5 11.06 22.26 6.39
C ASN A 5 12.18 21.21 6.45
N VAL A 6 12.56 20.75 7.65
CA VAL A 6 13.53 19.65 7.82
C VAL A 6 12.84 18.30 7.62
N ASP A 7 11.60 18.15 8.09
CA ASP A 7 10.82 16.93 7.88
C ASP A 7 10.46 16.72 6.40
N ALA A 8 10.17 17.80 5.66
CA ALA A 8 9.86 17.72 4.23
C ALA A 8 11.02 17.15 3.37
N LEU A 9 12.27 17.24 3.84
CA LEU A 9 13.46 16.77 3.10
C LEU A 9 13.93 15.36 3.54
N ARG A 10 13.29 14.73 4.54
CA ARG A 10 13.70 13.39 5.02
C ARG A 10 13.69 12.34 3.91
N HIS A 11 12.71 12.40 3.01
CA HIS A 11 12.59 11.50 1.87
C HIS A 11 13.80 11.56 0.91
N LEU A 12 14.51 12.69 0.80
CA LEU A 12 15.71 12.81 -0.04
C LEU A 12 16.85 11.91 0.42
N ARG A 13 16.76 11.36 1.65
CA ARG A 13 17.71 10.38 2.19
C ARG A 13 17.33 8.94 1.86
N LEU A 14 16.11 8.70 1.35
CA LEU A 14 15.64 7.37 0.97
C LEU A 14 16.07 7.08 -0.46
N ALA A 15 17.21 6.40 -0.62
CA ALA A 15 17.73 6.04 -1.93
C ALA A 15 16.71 5.17 -2.71
N GLY A 16 16.42 5.54 -3.95
CA GLY A 16 15.46 4.82 -4.79
C GLY A 16 13.98 5.09 -4.49
N VAL A 17 13.67 6.07 -3.61
CA VAL A 17 12.32 6.57 -3.39
C VAL A 17 12.18 7.96 -3.99
N VAL A 18 11.18 8.15 -4.84
CA VAL A 18 10.82 9.45 -5.43
C VAL A 18 9.56 9.94 -4.74
N ARG A 19 9.64 11.09 -4.06
CA ARG A 19 8.46 11.77 -3.51
C ARG A 19 7.86 12.68 -4.58
N LEU A 20 6.54 12.63 -4.71
CA LEU A 20 5.73 13.47 -5.58
C LEU A 20 4.82 14.33 -4.71
N GLY A 21 4.85 15.64 -4.92
CA GLY A 21 3.88 16.55 -4.29
C GLY A 21 2.58 16.55 -5.10
N LEU A 22 1.46 16.25 -4.45
CA LEU A 22 0.14 16.24 -5.08
C LEU A 22 -0.52 17.61 -4.91
N GLY A 23 -1.02 18.17 -6.02
CA GLY A 23 -1.54 19.55 -6.12
C GLY A 23 -2.84 19.87 -5.36
N GLY A 24 -3.15 19.15 -4.27
CA GLY A 24 -4.28 19.47 -3.39
C GLY A 24 -5.66 19.04 -3.89
N GLY A 25 -5.76 17.92 -4.61
CA GLY A 25 -7.04 17.28 -4.94
C GLY A 25 -7.65 16.57 -3.72
N ARG A 26 -8.31 15.43 -3.93
CA ARG A 26 -8.79 14.59 -2.83
C ARG A 26 -7.72 13.58 -2.42
N GLY A 27 -7.65 13.26 -1.13
CA GLY A 27 -6.71 12.27 -0.63
C GLY A 27 -5.41 12.86 -0.09
N PRO A 28 -4.31 12.10 -0.18
CA PRO A 28 -3.03 12.51 0.38
C PRO A 28 -2.42 13.68 -0.39
N THR A 29 -1.54 14.43 0.26
CA THR A 29 -0.78 15.53 -0.38
C THR A 29 0.58 15.08 -0.92
N ASP A 30 1.00 13.87 -0.56
CA ASP A 30 2.26 13.28 -0.96
C ASP A 30 2.04 11.87 -1.52
N ALA A 31 2.74 11.57 -2.60
CA ALA A 31 2.93 10.20 -3.07
C ALA A 31 4.41 9.81 -3.06
N TYR A 32 4.70 8.53 -2.91
CA TYR A 32 6.04 7.97 -2.98
C TYR A 32 6.07 6.86 -4.02
N VAL A 33 6.99 6.95 -4.97
CA VAL A 33 7.18 5.96 -6.04
C VAL A 33 8.54 5.32 -5.88
N PHE A 34 8.60 4.00 -5.92
CA PHE A 34 9.83 3.26 -5.64
C PHE A 34 9.84 1.88 -6.29
N ASP A 35 11.03 1.29 -6.28
CA ASP A 35 11.28 -0.13 -6.52
C ASP A 35 12.33 -0.61 -5.51
N PRO A 36 12.17 -1.76 -4.84
CA PRO A 36 11.04 -2.71 -4.83
C PRO A 36 9.96 -2.41 -3.76
N HIS A 37 8.85 -3.17 -3.73
CA HIS A 37 7.65 -2.88 -2.90
C HIS A 37 7.93 -2.76 -1.39
N ARG A 38 8.90 -3.50 -0.85
CA ARG A 38 9.33 -3.33 0.56
C ARG A 38 9.82 -1.92 0.93
N LEU A 39 10.12 -1.05 -0.05
CA LEU A 39 10.40 0.38 0.19
C LEU A 39 9.13 1.20 0.53
N ALA A 40 7.95 0.58 0.51
CA ALA A 40 6.74 1.15 1.10
C ALA A 40 6.92 1.39 2.60
N LEU A 41 7.57 0.47 3.32
CA LEU A 41 7.79 0.56 4.77
C LEU A 41 8.51 1.86 5.20
N PRO A 42 9.70 2.21 4.67
CA PRO A 42 10.33 3.49 4.98
C PRO A 42 9.54 4.70 4.46
N SER A 43 8.77 4.56 3.37
CA SER A 43 7.91 5.64 2.86
C SER A 43 6.75 5.93 3.82
N TRP A 44 6.11 4.90 4.37
CA TRP A 44 5.09 5.00 5.41
C TRP A 44 5.65 5.62 6.69
N ALA A 45 6.85 5.19 7.12
CA ALA A 45 7.54 5.78 8.25
C ALA A 45 7.83 7.27 8.04
N CYS A 46 8.26 7.66 6.83
CA CYS A 46 8.48 9.06 6.46
C CYS A 46 7.19 9.88 6.51
N ALA A 47 6.07 9.33 6.02
CA ALA A 47 4.78 10.02 6.00
C ALA A 47 4.16 10.17 7.40
N LEU A 48 4.25 9.14 8.23
CA LEU A 48 3.71 9.17 9.58
C LEU A 48 4.61 9.95 10.55
N GLY A 49 5.92 10.01 10.30
CA GLY A 49 6.91 10.58 11.22
C GLY A 49 7.19 9.64 12.40
N ASP A 50 7.86 10.13 13.45
CA ASP A 50 8.38 9.27 14.53
C ASP A 50 7.38 9.07 15.70
N ALA A 51 6.21 9.73 15.68
CA ALA A 51 5.24 9.70 16.76
C ALA A 51 3.78 9.71 16.28
N GLY A 52 2.86 9.18 17.08
CA GLY A 52 1.43 9.09 16.79
C GLY A 52 0.93 7.65 16.66
N PRO A 53 -0.38 7.45 16.50
CA PRO A 53 -0.95 6.12 16.31
C PRO A 53 -0.47 5.51 14.97
N PRO A 54 -0.46 4.17 14.86
CA PRO A 54 -0.31 3.52 13.57
C PRO A 54 -1.52 3.82 12.67
N ALA A 55 -1.33 3.76 11.36
CA ALA A 55 -2.38 3.98 10.38
C ALA A 55 -3.05 2.67 9.97
N LEU A 56 -4.25 2.76 9.38
CA LEU A 56 -4.80 1.66 8.58
C LEU A 56 -4.05 1.61 7.26
N LEU A 57 -3.56 0.43 6.87
CA LEU A 57 -3.09 0.19 5.50
C LEU A 57 -4.30 -0.16 4.63
N VAL A 58 -4.49 0.55 3.52
CA VAL A 58 -5.36 0.12 2.43
C VAL A 58 -4.45 -0.14 1.24
N THR A 59 -4.25 -1.41 0.87
CA THR A 59 -3.34 -1.77 -0.23
C THR A 59 -4.08 -2.42 -1.40
N LEU A 60 -3.70 -2.04 -2.62
CA LEU A 60 -4.08 -2.70 -3.86
C LEU A 60 -2.88 -3.48 -4.37
N ASP A 61 -3.00 -4.79 -4.46
CA ASP A 61 -1.88 -5.67 -4.77
C ASP A 61 -2.41 -6.90 -5.54
N ARG A 62 -1.57 -7.55 -6.33
CA ARG A 62 -1.90 -8.87 -6.84
C ARG A 62 -1.84 -9.93 -5.74
N HIS A 63 -0.92 -9.79 -4.80
CA HIS A 63 -0.57 -10.71 -3.72
C HIS A 63 -1.03 -10.17 -2.36
N LEU A 64 -1.16 -11.04 -1.34
CA LEU A 64 -1.57 -10.58 -0.01
C LEU A 64 -0.42 -10.00 0.83
N ASP A 65 0.83 -10.36 0.54
CA ASP A 65 2.04 -9.84 1.19
C ASP A 65 2.04 -9.83 2.74
N ILE A 66 1.44 -10.88 3.31
CA ILE A 66 1.31 -11.12 4.75
C ILE A 66 2.04 -12.39 5.22
N VAL A 67 3.21 -12.68 4.65
CA VAL A 67 4.12 -13.68 5.23
C VAL A 67 4.74 -13.11 6.50
N VAL A 68 4.82 -13.91 7.56
CA VAL A 68 5.49 -13.47 8.80
C VAL A 68 6.99 -13.31 8.51
N PRO A 69 7.62 -12.17 8.83
CA PRO A 69 9.05 -11.99 8.66
C PRO A 69 9.82 -13.13 9.33
N GLU A 70 10.98 -13.52 8.80
CA GLU A 70 11.77 -14.61 9.38
C GLU A 70 12.17 -14.32 10.84
N ARG A 71 12.44 -13.05 11.15
CA ARG A 71 12.87 -12.57 12.47
C ARG A 71 12.04 -11.36 12.90
N PRO A 72 10.75 -11.54 13.24
CA PRO A 72 9.85 -10.42 13.50
C PRO A 72 10.26 -9.62 14.75
N ALA A 73 10.88 -10.28 15.74
CA ALA A 73 11.40 -9.62 16.94
C ALA A 73 12.58 -8.66 16.67
N ASP A 74 13.26 -8.80 15.53
CA ASP A 74 14.35 -7.90 15.11
C ASP A 74 13.82 -6.64 14.40
N MET A 75 12.52 -6.57 14.09
CA MET A 75 11.93 -5.39 13.44
C MET A 75 12.07 -4.16 14.34
N PRO A 76 12.70 -3.06 13.86
CA PRO A 76 12.75 -1.83 14.61
C PRO A 76 11.33 -1.28 14.79
N ASP A 77 11.00 -0.86 16.01
CA ASP A 77 9.79 -0.08 16.25
C ASP A 77 9.94 1.30 15.59
N ARG A 78 8.82 1.91 15.20
CA ARG A 78 8.73 3.26 14.64
C ARG A 78 9.58 4.29 15.39
N SER A 79 9.64 4.17 16.71
CA SER A 79 10.44 5.05 17.59
C SER A 79 11.96 4.97 17.37
N ALA A 80 12.47 3.92 16.72
CA ALA A 80 13.87 3.81 16.31
C ALA A 80 14.24 4.78 15.16
N GLY A 81 13.22 5.36 14.50
CA GLY A 81 13.36 6.37 13.47
C GLY A 81 13.58 5.83 12.06
N LEU A 82 13.40 6.73 11.08
CA LEU A 82 13.36 6.41 9.65
C LEU A 82 14.59 5.62 9.14
N HIS A 83 15.80 5.95 9.60
CA HIS A 83 17.01 5.28 9.13
C HIS A 83 17.04 3.79 9.48
N ALA A 84 16.66 3.44 10.72
CA ALA A 84 16.64 2.05 11.16
C ALA A 84 15.61 1.23 10.36
N LEU A 85 14.44 1.82 10.09
CA LEU A 85 13.38 1.21 9.30
C LEU A 85 13.79 1.00 7.84
N ASP A 86 14.41 2.01 7.22
CA ASP A 86 14.91 1.93 5.84
C ASP A 86 16.03 0.88 5.71
N GLU A 87 16.99 0.86 6.64
CA GLU A 87 18.06 -0.14 6.66
C GLU A 87 17.49 -1.55 6.81
N HIS A 88 16.53 -1.75 7.72
CA HIS A 88 15.89 -3.05 7.92
C HIS A 88 15.12 -3.48 6.67
N ALA A 89 14.31 -2.59 6.08
CA ALA A 89 13.55 -2.87 4.88
C ALA A 89 14.43 -3.31 3.71
N ARG A 90 15.63 -2.72 3.56
CA ARG A 90 16.53 -3.05 2.45
C ARG A 90 17.25 -4.37 2.62
N TRP A 91 17.70 -4.67 3.83
CA TRP A 91 18.70 -5.71 4.08
C TRP A 91 18.18 -6.92 4.83
N LYS A 92 16.99 -6.85 5.42
CA LYS A 92 16.45 -7.88 6.31
C LYS A 92 15.10 -8.44 5.89
N LEU A 93 14.28 -7.65 5.19
CA LEU A 93 13.03 -8.15 4.62
C LEU A 93 13.27 -9.05 3.41
N ASP A 94 12.32 -9.95 3.14
CA ASP A 94 12.40 -10.90 2.05
C ASP A 94 12.54 -10.17 0.70
N VAL A 95 13.45 -10.65 -0.13
CA VAL A 95 13.70 -10.06 -1.47
C VAL A 95 12.50 -10.16 -2.40
N ARG A 96 11.56 -11.07 -2.11
CA ARG A 96 10.28 -11.26 -2.80
C ARG A 96 9.19 -10.31 -2.32
N ASN A 97 9.46 -9.50 -1.28
CA ASN A 97 8.57 -8.51 -0.67
C ASN A 97 7.35 -9.05 0.12
N TYR A 98 7.11 -10.35 0.17
CA TYR A 98 5.87 -10.89 0.76
C TYR A 98 5.70 -10.72 2.28
N ASP A 99 6.67 -10.15 3.00
CA ASP A 99 6.67 -10.00 4.46
C ASP A 99 6.53 -8.55 4.93
N HIS A 100 6.47 -7.58 4.02
CA HIS A 100 6.58 -6.16 4.35
C HIS A 100 5.37 -5.60 5.11
N ILE A 101 4.16 -6.14 4.92
CA ILE A 101 2.95 -5.68 5.64
C ILE A 101 3.01 -6.08 7.11
N LEU A 102 3.31 -7.35 7.41
CA LEU A 102 3.44 -7.81 8.79
C LEU A 102 4.68 -7.21 9.46
N ALA A 103 5.76 -6.97 8.71
CA ALA A 103 6.89 -6.19 9.19
C ALA A 103 6.46 -4.76 9.60
N ALA A 104 5.58 -4.11 8.84
CA ALA A 104 5.07 -2.78 9.18
C ALA A 104 4.12 -2.79 10.40
N MET A 105 3.43 -3.90 10.66
CA MET A 105 2.69 -4.12 11.92
C MET A 105 3.65 -4.25 13.10
N GLU A 106 4.68 -5.10 12.98
CA GLU A 106 5.76 -5.22 13.98
C GLU A 106 6.48 -3.88 14.24
N ALA A 107 6.59 -3.03 13.22
CA ALA A 107 7.18 -1.71 13.32
C ALA A 107 6.25 -0.63 13.91
N ASN A 108 4.99 -0.92 14.24
CA ASN A 108 4.00 0.07 14.69
C ASN A 108 3.69 1.17 13.65
N LEU A 109 3.84 0.86 12.38
CA LEU A 109 3.42 1.75 11.28
C LEU A 109 1.98 1.45 10.89
N VAL A 110 1.63 0.17 10.84
CA VAL A 110 0.32 -0.35 10.44
C VAL A 110 -0.41 -0.95 11.65
N GLY A 111 -1.62 -0.47 11.91
CA GLY A 111 -2.46 -0.92 13.01
C GLY A 111 -3.34 -2.06 12.56
N ASP A 112 -4.22 -1.78 11.60
CA ASP A 112 -5.01 -2.78 10.88
C ASP A 112 -4.67 -2.70 9.38
N ALA A 113 -5.03 -3.72 8.61
CA ALA A 113 -4.87 -3.73 7.16
C ALA A 113 -6.15 -4.15 6.44
N LEU A 114 -6.54 -3.38 5.43
CA LEU A 114 -7.48 -3.73 4.39
C LEU A 114 -6.70 -4.04 3.11
N ILE A 115 -6.64 -5.31 2.74
CA ILE A 115 -5.84 -5.82 1.63
C ILE A 115 -6.80 -6.18 0.49
N ILE A 116 -6.67 -5.47 -0.64
CA ILE A 116 -7.45 -5.72 -1.84
C ILE A 116 -6.56 -6.46 -2.83
N ALA A 117 -6.60 -7.80 -2.79
CA ALA A 117 -5.72 -8.63 -3.59
C ALA A 117 -6.32 -9.98 -4.00
N ARG A 118 -5.77 -10.57 -5.06
CA ARG A 118 -6.34 -11.74 -5.74
C ARG A 118 -5.60 -13.05 -5.47
N THR A 119 -4.37 -12.98 -4.98
CA THR A 119 -3.48 -14.14 -4.84
C THR A 119 -2.97 -14.26 -3.41
N ARG A 120 -2.99 -15.48 -2.86
CA ARG A 120 -2.40 -15.79 -1.57
C ARG A 120 -1.10 -16.60 -1.76
N PRO A 121 0.09 -15.97 -1.63
CA PRO A 121 1.37 -16.69 -1.68
C PRO A 121 1.46 -17.80 -0.62
N ARG A 122 2.24 -18.84 -0.92
CA ARG A 122 2.52 -19.90 0.06
C ARG A 122 3.25 -19.31 1.27
N GLY A 123 2.79 -19.66 2.47
CA GLY A 123 3.35 -19.16 3.73
C GLY A 123 2.70 -17.88 4.24
N SER A 124 1.71 -17.33 3.50
CA SER A 124 0.89 -16.22 4.00
C SER A 124 0.24 -16.59 5.33
N PHE A 125 0.16 -15.62 6.23
CA PHE A 125 -0.61 -15.73 7.46
C PHE A 125 -2.07 -16.09 7.16
N ALA A 126 -2.62 -17.02 7.95
CA ALA A 126 -3.94 -17.62 7.70
C ALA A 126 -5.06 -17.04 8.60
N GLY A 127 -4.71 -16.28 9.62
CA GLY A 127 -5.68 -15.67 10.54
C GLY A 127 -6.22 -14.33 10.05
N ASP A 128 -7.26 -13.85 10.72
CA ASP A 128 -7.85 -12.52 10.58
C ASP A 128 -7.25 -11.51 11.58
N THR A 129 -6.54 -11.99 12.61
CA THR A 129 -5.94 -11.19 13.66
C THR A 129 -4.50 -11.63 13.87
N TYR A 130 -3.56 -10.76 13.54
CA TYR A 130 -2.14 -10.95 13.81
C TYR A 130 -1.78 -10.31 15.15
N VAL A 131 -1.11 -11.05 16.03
CA VAL A 131 -0.56 -10.50 17.28
C VAL A 131 0.95 -10.43 17.12
N ASP A 132 1.48 -9.22 17.18
CA ASP A 132 2.89 -8.97 16.95
C ASP A 132 3.76 -9.40 18.14
N THR A 133 5.08 -9.36 17.96
CA THR A 133 6.04 -9.77 19.02
C THR A 133 6.00 -8.90 20.28
N ARG A 134 5.32 -7.75 20.24
CA ARG A 134 5.14 -6.81 21.35
C ARG A 134 3.74 -6.89 21.97
N GLY A 135 2.91 -7.84 21.53
CA GLY A 135 1.57 -8.08 22.05
C GLY A 135 0.49 -7.15 21.51
N ARG A 136 0.77 -6.36 20.46
CA ARG A 136 -0.22 -5.53 19.78
C ARG A 136 -1.03 -6.41 18.83
N SER A 137 -2.35 -6.16 18.77
CA SER A 137 -3.27 -6.92 17.93
C SER A 137 -3.62 -6.11 16.69
N HIS A 138 -3.58 -6.77 15.54
CA HIS A 138 -3.75 -6.17 14.22
C HIS A 138 -4.80 -6.97 13.43
N ARG A 139 -5.87 -6.32 12.99
CA ARG A 139 -6.89 -6.96 12.13
C ARG A 139 -6.43 -6.93 10.68
N ILE A 140 -6.63 -8.05 9.99
CA ILE A 140 -6.33 -8.24 8.58
C ILE A 140 -7.63 -8.57 7.87
N VAL A 141 -8.11 -7.62 7.07
CA VAL A 141 -9.32 -7.75 6.27
C VAL A 141 -8.91 -7.92 4.81
N THR A 142 -9.24 -9.06 4.21
CA THR A 142 -8.90 -9.34 2.82
C THR A 142 -10.15 -9.35 1.95
N VAL A 143 -10.12 -8.60 0.84
CA VAL A 143 -11.13 -8.64 -0.21
C VAL A 143 -10.44 -8.74 -1.57
N THR A 144 -11.13 -9.22 -2.59
CA THR A 144 -10.49 -9.53 -3.89
C THR A 144 -10.36 -8.34 -4.83
N THR A 145 -11.24 -7.35 -4.66
CA THR A 145 -11.47 -6.29 -5.64
C THR A 145 -12.12 -5.07 -4.97
N VAL A 146 -11.99 -3.90 -5.60
CA VAL A 146 -12.52 -2.62 -5.06
C VAL A 146 -14.05 -2.61 -5.03
N ASP A 147 -14.73 -3.26 -5.97
CA ASP A 147 -16.20 -3.39 -5.96
C ASP A 147 -16.68 -4.14 -4.71
N ARG A 148 -15.96 -5.21 -4.31
CA ARG A 148 -16.25 -5.96 -3.08
C ARG A 148 -15.94 -5.16 -1.83
N ALA A 149 -14.85 -4.41 -1.83
CA ALA A 149 -14.54 -3.47 -0.74
C ALA A 149 -15.64 -2.41 -0.61
N ALA A 150 -16.09 -1.84 -1.73
CA ALA A 150 -17.14 -0.84 -1.76
C ALA A 150 -18.51 -1.39 -1.33
N GLU A 151 -18.86 -2.60 -1.78
CA GLU A 151 -20.07 -3.30 -1.35
C GLU A 151 -20.07 -3.56 0.16
N ALA A 152 -18.98 -4.14 0.70
CA ALA A 152 -18.83 -4.40 2.13
C ALA A 152 -18.81 -3.11 2.96
N TYR A 153 -18.30 -2.01 2.41
CA TYR A 153 -18.36 -0.70 3.05
C TYR A 153 -19.79 -0.13 3.07
N LEU A 154 -20.54 -0.22 1.97
CA LEU A 154 -21.88 0.37 1.84
C LEU A 154 -22.99 -0.46 2.49
N ARG A 155 -22.88 -1.78 2.40
CA ARG A 155 -23.88 -2.75 2.86
C ARG A 155 -23.15 -3.90 3.58
N PRO A 156 -22.54 -3.64 4.76
CA PRO A 156 -21.79 -4.66 5.48
C PRO A 156 -22.70 -5.84 5.83
N GLY A 157 -22.27 -7.04 5.45
CA GLY A 157 -22.82 -8.28 5.94
C GLY A 157 -22.37 -8.57 7.38
N PRO A 158 -22.89 -9.64 8.01
CA PRO A 158 -22.60 -9.98 9.40
C PRO A 158 -21.12 -10.25 9.71
N THR A 159 -20.33 -10.60 8.69
CA THR A 159 -18.91 -10.98 8.81
C THR A 159 -17.98 -9.98 8.14
N ASP A 160 -18.50 -8.90 7.56
CA ASP A 160 -17.68 -7.91 6.85
C ASP A 160 -17.09 -6.90 7.83
N ALA A 161 -15.76 -6.86 7.91
CA ALA A 161 -15.03 -5.94 8.77
C ALA A 161 -14.54 -4.66 8.06
N VAL A 162 -14.84 -4.50 6.76
CA VAL A 162 -14.33 -3.39 5.92
C VAL A 162 -14.75 -2.02 6.47
N ARG A 163 -16.04 -1.85 6.77
CA ARG A 163 -16.54 -0.60 7.36
C ARG A 163 -15.90 -0.35 8.72
N ASP A 164 -15.82 -1.37 9.57
CA ASP A 164 -15.33 -1.26 10.94
C ASP A 164 -13.86 -0.82 11.02
N VAL A 165 -12.98 -1.40 10.19
CA VAL A 165 -11.55 -1.00 10.16
C VAL A 165 -11.39 0.41 9.61
N LEU A 166 -12.16 0.78 8.57
CA LEU A 166 -12.10 2.11 7.96
C LEU A 166 -12.63 3.20 8.88
N GLU A 167 -13.74 2.96 9.58
CA GLU A 167 -14.33 3.93 10.51
C GLU A 167 -13.46 4.13 11.75
N ALA A 168 -12.87 3.06 12.29
CA ALA A 168 -11.96 3.11 13.44
C ALA A 168 -10.61 3.80 13.13
N ALA A 169 -10.17 3.80 11.87
CA ALA A 169 -8.91 4.41 11.47
C ALA A 169 -8.92 5.94 11.67
N SER A 170 -7.85 6.48 12.26
CA SER A 170 -7.60 7.93 12.34
C SER A 170 -6.79 8.47 11.16
N ALA A 171 -6.00 7.60 10.51
CA ALA A 171 -5.20 7.88 9.34
C ALA A 171 -5.14 6.63 8.45
N VAL A 172 -4.98 6.85 7.14
CA VAL A 172 -4.86 5.80 6.13
C VAL A 172 -3.55 5.96 5.36
N LEU A 173 -2.83 4.86 5.17
CA LEU A 173 -1.81 4.71 4.16
C LEU A 173 -2.46 4.03 2.96
N LEU A 174 -2.55 4.72 1.83
CA LEU A 174 -3.01 4.13 0.59
C LEU A 174 -1.80 3.60 -0.17
N ASP A 175 -1.75 2.31 -0.43
CA ASP A 175 -0.66 1.65 -1.09
C ASP A 175 -1.14 0.95 -2.38
N VAL A 176 -0.32 0.99 -3.42
CA VAL A 176 -0.62 0.40 -4.71
C VAL A 176 0.63 -0.27 -5.26
N ASP A 177 0.61 -1.59 -5.36
CA ASP A 177 1.53 -2.33 -6.21
C ASP A 177 0.99 -2.31 -7.65
N LEU A 178 1.80 -1.89 -8.61
CA LEU A 178 1.42 -1.91 -10.02
C LEU A 178 1.12 -3.32 -10.53
N ASP A 179 1.70 -4.36 -9.93
CA ASP A 179 1.45 -5.73 -10.35
C ASP A 179 -0.04 -6.14 -10.16
N CYS A 180 -0.79 -5.40 -9.33
CA CYS A 180 -2.23 -5.56 -9.16
C CYS A 180 -3.01 -5.33 -10.46
N PHE A 181 -2.42 -4.60 -11.41
CA PHE A 181 -2.95 -4.32 -12.74
C PHE A 181 -2.34 -5.21 -13.83
N THR A 182 -1.92 -6.42 -13.45
CA THR A 182 -1.39 -7.41 -14.38
C THR A 182 -2.15 -8.73 -14.30
N SER A 183 -2.11 -9.47 -15.41
CA SER A 183 -2.51 -10.88 -15.51
C SER A 183 -1.34 -11.71 -16.04
N LEU A 184 -1.41 -13.02 -15.90
CA LEU A 184 -0.54 -13.93 -16.64
C LEU A 184 -1.22 -14.32 -17.95
N SER A 185 -0.43 -14.59 -18.98
CA SER A 185 -0.95 -15.13 -20.23
C SER A 185 -1.44 -16.56 -20.04
N ASP A 186 -2.62 -16.87 -20.57
CA ASP A 186 -3.15 -18.24 -20.61
C ASP A 186 -2.30 -19.16 -21.52
N ALA A 187 -1.61 -18.58 -22.52
CA ALA A 187 -0.76 -19.31 -23.44
C ALA A 187 0.63 -19.61 -22.86
N ASP A 188 1.14 -18.70 -22.04
CA ASP A 188 2.42 -18.84 -21.33
C ASP A 188 2.31 -18.18 -19.94
N PRO A 189 2.17 -18.96 -18.86
CA PRO A 189 1.98 -18.43 -17.51
C PRO A 189 3.22 -17.73 -16.94
N THR A 190 4.33 -17.67 -17.69
CA THR A 190 5.51 -16.85 -17.34
C THR A 190 5.45 -15.45 -17.95
N THR A 191 4.58 -15.24 -18.95
CA THR A 191 4.39 -13.95 -19.59
C THR A 191 3.40 -13.09 -18.79
N VAL A 192 3.88 -11.95 -18.31
CA VAL A 192 3.06 -10.92 -17.64
C VAL A 192 2.39 -10.02 -18.68
N LEU A 193 1.09 -9.78 -18.50
CA LEU A 193 0.27 -8.94 -19.35
C LEU A 193 -0.28 -7.76 -18.54
N PRO A 194 0.25 -6.53 -18.75
CA PRO A 194 -0.35 -5.31 -18.21
C PRO A 194 -1.79 -5.13 -18.68
N TRP A 195 -2.66 -4.68 -17.79
CA TRP A 195 -4.06 -4.42 -18.13
C TRP A 195 -4.20 -3.15 -18.99
N PRO A 196 -5.14 -3.12 -19.94
CA PRO A 196 -5.51 -1.88 -20.61
C PRO A 196 -6.05 -0.84 -19.62
N LYS A 197 -5.80 0.45 -19.88
CA LYS A 197 -6.31 1.58 -19.08
C LYS A 197 -7.82 1.51 -18.77
N SER A 198 -8.65 1.00 -19.67
CA SER A 198 -10.10 0.83 -19.41
C SER A 198 -10.39 -0.16 -18.29
N VAL A 199 -9.65 -1.27 -18.24
CA VAL A 199 -9.78 -2.31 -17.20
C VAL A 199 -9.24 -1.78 -15.87
N ILE A 200 -8.14 -1.04 -15.89
CA ILE A 200 -7.62 -0.33 -14.71
C ILE A 200 -8.67 0.63 -14.14
N ARG A 201 -9.34 1.40 -15.01
CA ARG A 201 -10.44 2.29 -14.61
C ARG A 201 -11.60 1.54 -14.01
N GLU A 202 -12.07 0.46 -14.63
CA GLU A 202 -13.18 -0.35 -14.11
C GLU A 202 -12.84 -0.97 -12.75
N PHE A 203 -11.60 -1.42 -12.56
CA PHE A 203 -11.12 -1.95 -11.30
C PHE A 203 -11.03 -0.90 -10.19
N LEU A 204 -10.48 0.29 -10.49
CA LEU A 204 -10.31 1.36 -9.50
C LEU A 204 -11.61 2.11 -9.22
N LEU A 205 -12.45 2.31 -10.22
CA LEU A 205 -13.66 3.12 -10.16
C LEU A 205 -14.90 2.29 -10.53
N PRO A 206 -15.16 1.14 -9.89
CA PRO A 206 -16.38 0.39 -10.16
C PRO A 206 -17.60 1.23 -9.73
N PRO A 207 -18.79 0.94 -10.28
CA PRO A 207 -20.03 1.62 -9.87
C PRO A 207 -20.19 1.61 -8.35
N ASP A 208 -20.72 2.71 -7.81
CA ASP A 208 -20.97 2.90 -6.38
C ASP A 208 -19.73 2.88 -5.46
N SER A 209 -18.50 2.95 -6.00
CA SER A 209 -17.27 3.00 -5.19
C SER A 209 -16.95 4.35 -4.55
N GLU A 210 -17.62 5.44 -4.97
CA GLU A 210 -17.31 6.80 -4.51
C GLU A 210 -17.40 6.98 -2.98
N PRO A 211 -18.41 6.42 -2.26
CA PRO A 211 -18.47 6.51 -0.80
C PRO A 211 -17.30 5.78 -0.10
N PHE A 212 -16.89 4.62 -0.62
CA PHE A 212 -15.74 3.88 -0.11
C PHE A 212 -14.45 4.69 -0.31
N TRP A 213 -14.22 5.19 -1.52
CA TRP A 213 -13.06 6.05 -1.78
C TRP A 213 -13.13 7.37 -1.01
N GLY A 214 -14.33 7.89 -0.72
CA GLY A 214 -14.53 9.06 0.14
C GLY A 214 -14.00 8.80 1.54
N ALA A 215 -14.30 7.64 2.10
CA ALA A 215 -13.82 7.22 3.42
C ALA A 215 -12.31 6.98 3.47
N VAL A 216 -11.77 6.29 2.47
CA VAL A 216 -10.32 6.03 2.35
C VAL A 216 -9.55 7.35 2.18
N LEU A 217 -9.91 8.13 1.17
CA LEU A 217 -9.17 9.34 0.80
C LEU A 217 -9.37 10.48 1.80
N GLY A 218 -10.51 10.55 2.49
CA GLY A 218 -10.74 11.53 3.55
C GLY A 218 -9.78 11.41 4.74
N LYS A 219 -9.10 10.26 4.88
CA LYS A 219 -8.15 9.96 5.97
C LYS A 219 -6.73 9.65 5.45
N ALA A 220 -6.52 9.66 4.13
CA ALA A 220 -5.26 9.25 3.53
C ALA A 220 -4.17 10.30 3.78
N VAL A 221 -3.09 9.88 4.45
CA VAL A 221 -1.93 10.75 4.75
C VAL A 221 -0.80 10.58 3.75
N ALA A 222 -0.74 9.45 3.06
CA ALA A 222 0.20 9.19 1.97
C ALA A 222 -0.37 8.23 0.94
N LEU A 223 0.12 8.36 -0.29
CA LEU A 223 0.03 7.35 -1.34
C LEU A 223 1.42 6.71 -1.54
N THR A 224 1.49 5.39 -1.64
CA THR A 224 2.70 4.66 -2.05
C THR A 224 2.43 3.86 -3.32
N LEU A 225 3.42 3.81 -4.22
CA LEU A 225 3.34 3.23 -5.55
C LEU A 225 4.61 2.40 -5.81
N ALA A 226 4.49 1.07 -5.76
CA ALA A 226 5.56 0.16 -6.16
C ALA A 226 5.45 -0.16 -7.65
N ARG A 227 6.51 0.07 -8.44
CA ARG A 227 6.42 -0.18 -9.90
C ARG A 227 6.77 -1.60 -10.30
N GLU A 228 7.56 -2.27 -9.48
CA GLU A 228 7.90 -3.69 -9.53
C GLU A 228 8.16 -4.22 -10.96
N PRO A 229 9.18 -3.71 -11.70
CA PRO A 229 9.40 -4.07 -13.10
C PRO A 229 9.48 -5.57 -13.37
N HIS A 230 9.99 -6.36 -12.42
CA HIS A 230 10.05 -7.81 -12.55
C HIS A 230 8.66 -8.45 -12.60
N HIS A 231 7.69 -7.90 -11.87
CA HIS A 231 6.31 -8.39 -11.80
C HIS A 231 5.39 -7.74 -12.84
N CYS A 232 5.86 -6.69 -13.51
CA CYS A 232 5.11 -5.90 -14.50
C CYS A 232 5.60 -6.09 -15.96
N GLY A 233 6.35 -7.15 -16.27
CA GLY A 233 6.78 -7.46 -17.64
C GLY A 233 8.03 -6.71 -18.11
N GLY A 234 8.82 -6.17 -17.18
CA GLY A 234 10.08 -5.47 -17.42
C GLY A 234 9.99 -3.95 -17.28
N LEU A 235 11.14 -3.29 -17.40
CA LEU A 235 11.29 -1.85 -17.13
C LEU A 235 10.39 -0.96 -18.01
N LEU A 236 10.30 -1.27 -19.32
CA LEU A 236 9.50 -0.47 -20.25
C LEU A 236 8.00 -0.69 -20.03
N ALA A 237 7.57 -1.95 -19.90
CA ALA A 237 6.17 -2.29 -19.67
C ALA A 237 5.66 -1.73 -18.34
N SER A 238 6.46 -1.81 -17.27
CA SER A 238 6.15 -1.18 -15.98
C SER A 238 6.02 0.34 -16.08
N GLY A 239 6.85 1.00 -16.89
CA GLY A 239 6.75 2.44 -17.13
C GLY A 239 5.49 2.85 -17.91
N GLU A 240 5.10 2.06 -18.89
CA GLU A 240 3.84 2.26 -19.64
C GLU A 240 2.62 2.00 -18.75
N LEU A 241 2.64 0.91 -17.97
CA LEU A 241 1.61 0.60 -16.99
C LEU A 241 1.48 1.71 -15.94
N PHE A 242 2.59 2.22 -15.41
CA PHE A 242 2.59 3.34 -14.48
C PHE A 242 1.93 4.57 -15.08
N ARG A 243 2.17 4.87 -16.37
CA ARG A 243 1.51 5.99 -17.06
C ARG A 243 -0.01 5.80 -17.11
N ASP A 244 -0.48 4.61 -17.49
CA ASP A 244 -1.91 4.31 -17.58
C ASP A 244 -2.59 4.33 -16.22
N VAL A 245 -1.95 3.76 -15.19
CA VAL A 245 -2.42 3.83 -13.80
C VAL A 245 -2.43 5.26 -13.31
N ALA A 246 -1.38 6.05 -13.57
CA ALA A 246 -1.30 7.45 -13.16
C ALA A 246 -2.43 8.29 -13.76
N GLU A 247 -2.79 8.06 -15.02
CA GLU A 247 -3.90 8.74 -15.67
C GLU A 247 -5.25 8.47 -14.97
N VAL A 248 -5.51 7.25 -14.50
CA VAL A 248 -6.75 6.92 -13.79
C VAL A 248 -6.67 7.35 -12.32
N LEU A 249 -5.60 6.95 -11.63
CA LEU A 249 -5.41 7.19 -10.20
C LEU A 249 -5.31 8.68 -9.88
N PHE A 250 -4.42 9.42 -10.54
CA PHE A 250 -4.25 10.85 -10.25
C PHE A 250 -5.40 11.69 -10.80
N ARG A 251 -5.74 11.58 -12.10
CA ARG A 251 -6.74 12.48 -12.70
C ARG A 251 -8.16 12.16 -12.27
N GLU A 252 -8.54 10.88 -12.25
CA GLU A 252 -9.93 10.48 -12.06
C GLU A 252 -10.24 10.20 -10.59
N LEU A 253 -9.42 9.39 -9.91
CA LEU A 253 -9.65 9.07 -8.49
C LEU A 253 -9.26 10.23 -7.57
N LEU A 254 -8.03 10.75 -7.68
CA LEU A 254 -7.51 11.80 -6.80
C LEU A 254 -7.84 13.22 -7.25
N ARG A 255 -8.29 13.41 -8.50
CA ARG A 255 -8.63 14.71 -9.09
C ARG A 255 -7.45 15.70 -9.05
N VAL A 256 -6.26 15.21 -9.37
CA VAL A 256 -5.04 16.00 -9.52
C VAL A 256 -4.38 15.71 -10.88
N GLU A 257 -3.64 16.68 -11.39
CA GLU A 257 -2.75 16.42 -12.53
C GLU A 257 -1.65 15.42 -12.11
N PRO A 258 -1.37 14.39 -12.92
CA PRO A 258 -0.20 13.55 -12.73
C PRO A 258 1.06 14.42 -12.76
N PRO A 259 2.00 14.22 -11.82
CA PRO A 259 3.24 14.98 -11.75
C PRO A 259 4.22 14.66 -12.89
#